data_AF-A0A7S9GF16-F1
#
_entry.id   AF-A0A7S9GF16-F1
#
_cell.length_a   1.000
_cell.length_b   1.000
_cell.length_c   1.000
_cell.angle_alpha   90.00
_cell.angle_beta   90.00
_cell.angle_gamma   90.00
#
_symmetry.space_group_name_H-M   'P 1'
#
loop_
_entity.id
_entity.type
_entity.pdbx_description
1 polymer ?
#
loop_
_entity_poly.entity_id
_entity_poly.type
_entity_poly.pdbx_seq_one_letter_code
_entity_poly.pdbx_strand_id
1 'polypeptide(L)'
;MIGAFLEEATKGSISSERERDRRISINTNKGLWARCDNCGNMLHVKFLKQNKSVREECGYHLSMNSMERIELPIDRDTWIPMDEDTTAKDVLGFSDEDSYQNRITTSQEKTGLTDAVQTGIGYLNGKPIALGVMDFHFMGGSMGSVVGEKITRPIEYATHESLPLIIICASGGARMQEGTLSLMQMAKISSVLQIHQVQKRLLYISVLTYPTTDGVTASSGMSGDII
;
A
#
# COMPACT_ATOMS: atom_id res chain seq x y z
N MET A 1 -39.69 29.54 33.97
CA MET A 1 -39.03 30.44 33.01
C MET A 1 -37.51 30.22 33.02
N ILE A 2 -37.02 28.99 32.74
CA ILE A 2 -35.58 28.65 32.50
C ILE A 2 -35.47 27.47 31.48
N GLY A 3 -36.57 27.03 30.85
CA GLY A 3 -36.62 25.72 30.17
C GLY A 3 -36.73 25.72 28.64
N ALA A 4 -36.47 26.84 27.95
CA ALA A 4 -36.75 26.95 26.51
C ALA A 4 -35.61 27.56 25.67
N PHE A 5 -34.39 27.62 26.21
CA PHE A 5 -33.23 28.23 25.52
C PHE A 5 -32.07 27.26 25.25
N LEU A 6 -32.29 25.94 25.45
CA LEU A 6 -31.25 24.91 25.26
C LEU A 6 -31.62 23.84 24.21
N GLU A 7 -32.76 23.96 23.53
CA GLU A 7 -33.19 22.99 22.49
C GLU A 7 -32.88 23.40 21.04
N GLU A 8 -32.39 24.62 20.80
CA GLU A 8 -32.03 25.09 19.44
C GLU A 8 -30.53 24.94 19.09
N ALA A 9 -29.68 24.51 20.03
CA ALA A 9 -28.22 24.40 19.80
C ALA A 9 -27.74 22.99 19.40
N THR A 10 -28.61 21.97 19.36
CA THR A 10 -28.22 20.56 19.17
C THR A 10 -28.73 19.91 17.87
N LYS A 11 -29.39 20.66 16.98
CA LYS A 11 -29.91 20.15 15.69
C LYS A 11 -29.03 20.46 14.46
N GLY A 12 -27.83 21.02 14.65
CA GLY A 12 -27.02 21.58 13.56
C GLY A 12 -25.79 20.79 13.09
N SER A 13 -25.45 19.61 13.64
CA SER A 13 -24.09 19.06 13.44
C SER A 13 -23.98 17.53 13.29
N ILE A 14 -24.98 16.84 12.75
CA ILE A 14 -24.91 15.37 12.51
C ILE A 14 -25.23 15.01 11.05
N SER A 15 -24.60 15.69 10.08
CA SER A 15 -24.77 15.32 8.66
C SER A 15 -23.51 15.42 7.79
N SER A 16 -22.30 15.64 8.34
CA SER A 16 -21.11 15.90 7.49
C SER A 16 -19.97 14.87 7.54
N GLU A 17 -20.15 13.72 8.18
CA GLU A 17 -19.09 12.69 8.22
C GLU A 17 -19.34 11.47 7.31
N ARG A 18 -20.58 11.21 6.90
CA ARG A 18 -20.92 10.06 6.03
C ARG A 18 -20.80 10.32 4.52
N GLU A 19 -20.44 11.52 4.09
CA GLU A 19 -20.37 11.88 2.65
C GLU A 19 -18.94 11.87 2.07
N ARG A 20 -17.89 11.69 2.88
CA ARG A 20 -16.49 11.72 2.38
C ARG A 20 -15.98 10.42 1.76
N ASP A 21 -16.74 9.32 1.83
CA ASP A 21 -16.29 8.00 1.35
C ASP A 21 -16.84 7.55 -0.01
N ARG A 22 -17.32 8.47 -0.85
CA ARG A 22 -17.54 8.16 -2.27
C ARG A 22 -16.23 8.21 -3.06
N ARG A 23 -15.35 7.23 -2.84
CA ARG A 23 -14.31 6.88 -3.80
C ARG A 23 -15.00 6.31 -5.05
N ILE A 24 -15.14 7.15 -6.06
CA ILE A 24 -15.60 6.75 -7.38
C ILE A 24 -14.60 5.72 -7.92
N SER A 25 -15.07 4.49 -8.08
CA SER A 25 -14.38 3.50 -8.89
C SER A 25 -14.20 4.08 -10.29
N ILE A 26 -12.96 4.06 -10.79
CA ILE A 26 -12.68 4.40 -12.19
C ILE A 26 -13.42 3.35 -13.03
N ASN A 27 -14.63 3.70 -13.43
CA ASN A 27 -15.44 2.90 -14.32
C ASN A 27 -14.72 2.89 -15.68
N THR A 28 -14.36 1.70 -16.13
CA THR A 28 -13.51 1.39 -17.29
C THR A 28 -14.17 1.68 -18.64
N ASN A 29 -15.01 2.72 -18.70
CA ASN A 29 -15.54 3.29 -19.93
C ASN A 29 -14.99 4.71 -20.12
N LYS A 30 -13.83 4.81 -20.78
CA LYS A 30 -13.30 5.98 -21.50
C LYS A 30 -13.61 7.36 -20.88
N GLY A 31 -13.17 7.59 -19.65
CA GLY A 31 -12.96 8.96 -19.16
C GLY A 31 -11.63 9.48 -19.68
N LEU A 32 -11.63 10.25 -20.78
CA LEU A 32 -10.43 10.98 -21.23
C LEU A 32 -9.95 11.95 -20.15
N TRP A 33 -10.83 12.32 -19.22
CA TRP A 33 -10.66 13.34 -18.20
C TRP A 33 -10.83 12.76 -16.79
N ALA A 34 -9.94 13.11 -15.86
CA ALA A 34 -10.00 12.81 -14.44
C ALA A 34 -10.02 14.11 -13.62
N ARG A 35 -10.88 14.21 -12.61
CA ARG A 35 -10.93 15.37 -11.71
C ARG A 35 -9.92 15.17 -10.58
N CYS A 36 -9.22 16.23 -10.16
CA CYS A 36 -8.34 16.15 -9.00
C CYS A 36 -9.02 16.56 -7.70
N ASP A 37 -8.79 15.78 -6.66
CA ASP A 37 -9.35 16.01 -5.32
C ASP A 37 -8.71 17.22 -4.60
N ASN A 38 -7.49 17.62 -4.97
CA ASN A 38 -6.79 18.74 -4.31
C ASN A 38 -7.21 20.12 -4.83
N CYS A 39 -7.28 20.33 -6.15
CA CYS A 39 -7.64 21.64 -6.72
C CYS A 39 -8.89 21.64 -7.62
N GLY A 40 -9.55 20.49 -7.82
CA GLY A 40 -10.81 20.41 -8.56
C GLY A 40 -10.70 20.43 -10.08
N ASN A 41 -9.51 20.70 -10.65
CA ASN A 41 -9.29 20.76 -12.11
C ASN A 41 -9.44 19.38 -12.78
N MET A 42 -9.89 19.40 -14.05
CA MET A 42 -9.96 18.22 -14.92
C MET A 42 -8.65 18.02 -15.68
N LEU A 43 -8.21 16.76 -15.78
CA LEU A 43 -6.95 16.37 -16.41
C LEU A 43 -7.17 15.32 -17.46
N HIS A 44 -6.46 15.44 -18.57
CA HIS A 44 -6.46 14.38 -19.54
C HIS A 44 -5.58 13.20 -19.07
N VAL A 45 -6.14 11.99 -18.99
CA VAL A 45 -5.49 10.80 -18.39
C VAL A 45 -4.14 10.47 -19.03
N LYS A 46 -3.95 10.77 -20.33
CA LYS A 46 -2.66 10.57 -21.02
C LYS A 46 -1.49 11.36 -20.40
N PHE A 47 -1.73 12.58 -19.91
CA PHE A 47 -0.65 13.39 -19.31
C PHE A 47 -0.25 12.89 -17.93
N LEU A 48 -1.16 12.21 -17.21
CA LEU A 48 -0.86 11.62 -15.90
C LEU A 48 0.20 10.53 -15.99
N LYS A 49 0.11 9.65 -17.00
CA LYS A 49 1.10 8.60 -17.22
C LYS A 49 2.46 9.15 -17.62
N GLN A 50 2.49 10.25 -18.38
CA GLN A 50 3.75 10.88 -18.82
C GLN A 50 4.50 11.54 -17.65
N ASN A 51 3.78 12.13 -16.69
CA ASN A 51 4.38 12.80 -15.54
C ASN A 51 4.47 11.93 -14.29
N LYS A 52 4.53 10.60 -14.43
CA LYS A 52 4.71 9.66 -13.30
C LYS A 52 3.65 9.88 -12.19
N SER A 53 2.43 10.19 -12.60
CA SER A 53 1.30 10.50 -11.72
C SER A 53 1.48 11.73 -10.83
N VAL A 54 2.36 12.66 -11.21
CA VAL A 54 2.50 13.99 -10.61
C VAL A 54 1.81 15.04 -11.47
N ARG A 55 1.01 15.90 -10.85
CA ARG A 55 0.30 16.98 -11.56
C ARG A 55 1.18 18.22 -11.70
N GLU A 56 1.34 18.72 -12.93
CA GLU A 56 2.12 19.93 -13.20
C GLU A 56 1.53 21.18 -12.52
N GLU A 57 0.21 21.31 -12.52
CA GLU A 57 -0.46 22.52 -12.02
C GLU A 57 -0.43 22.69 -10.50
N CYS A 58 -0.35 21.59 -9.74
CA CYS A 58 -0.48 21.65 -8.28
C CYS A 58 0.51 20.77 -7.52
N GLY A 59 1.42 20.07 -8.21
CA GLY A 59 2.39 19.15 -7.61
C GLY A 59 1.78 17.93 -6.91
N TYR A 60 0.46 17.74 -6.99
CA TYR A 60 -0.21 16.66 -6.26
C TYR A 60 0.14 15.29 -6.86
N HIS A 61 0.55 14.37 -5.99
CA HIS A 61 0.83 12.98 -6.34
C HIS A 61 -0.47 12.19 -6.32
N LEU A 62 -0.84 11.64 -7.48
CA LEU A 62 -2.00 10.75 -7.60
C LEU A 62 -1.65 9.32 -7.16
N SER A 63 -2.68 8.56 -6.80
CA SER A 63 -2.53 7.13 -6.52
C SER A 63 -1.95 6.41 -7.73
N MET A 64 -1.02 5.50 -7.48
CA MET A 64 -0.45 4.58 -8.46
C MET A 64 -0.60 3.17 -7.95
N ASN A 65 -0.90 2.25 -8.87
CA ASN A 65 -0.87 0.84 -8.53
C ASN A 65 0.58 0.35 -8.40
N SER A 66 0.74 -0.85 -7.86
CA SER A 66 2.05 -1.46 -7.60
C SER A 66 2.85 -1.72 -8.88
N MET A 67 2.22 -2.13 -9.99
CA MET A 67 2.93 -2.33 -11.27
C MET A 67 3.50 -1.02 -11.83
N GLU A 68 2.70 0.04 -11.85
CA GLU A 68 3.13 1.38 -12.29
C GLU A 68 4.33 1.85 -11.45
N ARG A 69 4.35 1.53 -10.15
CA ARG A 69 5.47 1.87 -9.25
C ARG A 69 6.72 1.01 -9.47
N ILE A 70 6.58 -0.24 -9.92
CA ILE A 70 7.69 -1.13 -10.26
C ILE A 70 8.34 -0.69 -11.59
N GLU A 71 7.53 -0.37 -12.60
CA GLU A 71 8.01 0.01 -13.94
C GLU A 71 8.76 1.35 -13.97
N LEU A 72 8.62 2.18 -12.93
CA LEU A 72 9.26 3.49 -12.83
C LEU A 72 10.78 3.41 -12.55
N PRO A 73 11.25 2.71 -11.51
CA PRO A 73 12.67 2.59 -11.19
C PRO A 73 13.36 1.38 -11.83
N ILE A 74 12.62 0.32 -12.20
CA ILE A 74 13.22 -0.93 -12.69
C ILE A 74 13.50 -0.84 -14.19
N ASP A 75 14.70 -1.30 -14.57
CA ASP A 75 15.14 -1.41 -15.95
C ASP A 75 14.22 -2.36 -16.72
N ARG A 76 13.90 -2.01 -17.97
CA ARG A 76 12.96 -2.78 -18.81
C ARG A 76 13.39 -4.25 -18.92
N ASP A 77 12.40 -5.14 -18.82
CA ASP A 77 12.56 -6.58 -18.98
C ASP A 77 13.51 -7.24 -17.95
N THR A 78 13.73 -6.59 -16.80
CA THR A 78 14.58 -7.14 -15.72
C THR A 78 13.82 -7.53 -14.45
N TRP A 79 12.51 -7.27 -14.40
CA TRP A 79 11.67 -7.60 -13.25
C TRP A 79 11.47 -9.12 -13.14
N ILE A 80 11.84 -9.67 -11.99
CA ILE A 80 11.66 -11.08 -11.64
C ILE A 80 10.79 -11.12 -10.38
N PRO A 81 9.47 -11.35 -10.53
CA PRO A 81 8.56 -11.38 -9.38
C PRO A 81 8.84 -12.59 -8.48
N MET A 82 8.54 -12.44 -7.20
CA MET A 82 8.68 -13.48 -6.18
C MET A 82 7.32 -13.78 -5.54
N ASP A 83 7.09 -15.08 -5.27
CA ASP A 83 5.99 -15.55 -4.44
C ASP A 83 4.60 -15.11 -4.93
N GLU A 84 4.41 -15.04 -6.25
CA GLU A 84 3.17 -14.56 -6.89
C GLU A 84 1.95 -15.37 -6.47
N ASP A 85 2.10 -16.69 -6.32
CA ASP A 85 1.02 -17.62 -5.99
C ASP A 85 0.62 -17.62 -4.49
N THR A 86 1.25 -16.78 -3.66
CA THR A 86 0.97 -16.76 -2.22
C THR A 86 -0.33 -16.01 -1.93
N THR A 87 -1.34 -16.73 -1.42
CA THR A 87 -2.66 -16.18 -1.12
C THR A 87 -3.04 -16.32 0.34
N ALA A 88 -3.86 -15.39 0.84
CA ALA A 88 -4.32 -15.42 2.22
C ALA A 88 -5.32 -16.56 2.47
N LYS A 89 -5.31 -17.09 3.69
CA LYS A 89 -6.27 -18.10 4.16
C LYS A 89 -6.94 -17.61 5.42
N ASP A 90 -8.26 -17.70 5.48
CA ASP A 90 -9.00 -17.39 6.69
C ASP A 90 -8.84 -18.51 7.73
N VAL A 91 -8.00 -18.26 8.75
CA VAL A 91 -7.76 -19.20 9.86
C VAL A 91 -8.74 -18.95 11.02
N LEU A 92 -9.29 -17.73 11.12
CA LEU A 92 -10.15 -17.33 12.24
C LEU A 92 -11.63 -17.54 11.95
N GLY A 93 -12.00 -17.80 10.69
CA GLY A 93 -13.40 -17.82 10.26
C GLY A 93 -14.03 -16.44 10.41
N PHE A 94 -13.28 -15.38 10.10
CA PHE A 94 -13.69 -14.01 10.37
C PHE A 94 -14.84 -13.59 9.43
N SER A 95 -15.92 -13.10 10.03
CA SER A 95 -17.05 -12.51 9.30
C SER A 95 -17.62 -11.34 10.07
N ASP A 96 -17.86 -10.25 9.37
CA ASP A 96 -18.65 -9.10 9.84
C ASP A 96 -19.83 -8.87 8.89
N GLU A 97 -19.99 -7.67 8.33
CA GLU A 97 -20.89 -7.39 7.20
C GLU A 97 -20.55 -8.25 5.97
N ASP A 98 -19.27 -8.60 5.79
CA ASP A 98 -18.76 -9.42 4.70
C ASP A 98 -17.72 -10.42 5.22
N SER A 99 -17.74 -11.65 4.72
CA SER A 99 -16.72 -12.65 5.09
C SER A 99 -15.32 -12.22 4.62
N TYR A 100 -14.29 -12.56 5.40
CA TYR A 100 -12.90 -12.25 5.01
C TYR A 100 -12.53 -12.85 3.66
N GLN A 101 -12.95 -14.10 3.40
CA GLN A 101 -12.75 -14.76 2.12
C GLN A 101 -13.36 -13.97 0.94
N ASN A 102 -14.58 -13.44 1.12
CA ASN A 102 -15.23 -12.63 0.09
C ASN A 102 -14.47 -11.32 -0.17
N ARG A 103 -13.98 -10.66 0.88
CA ARG A 103 -13.15 -9.44 0.77
C ARG A 103 -11.84 -9.69 0.01
N ILE A 104 -11.20 -10.83 0.26
CA ILE A 104 -10.00 -11.25 -0.48
C ILE A 104 -10.34 -11.43 -1.96
N THR A 105 -11.32 -12.29 -2.28
CA THR A 105 -11.69 -12.59 -3.67
C THR A 105 -12.09 -11.32 -4.44
N THR A 106 -12.92 -10.47 -3.85
CA THR A 106 -13.31 -9.18 -4.45
C THR A 106 -12.11 -8.28 -4.73
N SER A 107 -11.12 -8.26 -3.82
CA SER A 107 -9.90 -7.46 -4.01
C SER A 107 -8.98 -8.04 -5.07
N GLN A 108 -8.86 -9.37 -5.13
CA GLN A 108 -8.11 -10.09 -6.16
C GLN A 108 -8.73 -9.84 -7.55
N GLU A 109 -10.05 -9.94 -7.69
CA GLU A 109 -10.74 -9.64 -8.95
C GLU A 109 -10.57 -8.19 -9.38
N LYS A 110 -10.62 -7.24 -8.44
CA LYS A 110 -10.48 -5.81 -8.72
C LYS A 110 -9.06 -5.41 -9.12
N THR A 111 -8.05 -6.01 -8.52
CA THR A 111 -6.64 -5.57 -8.65
C THR A 111 -5.79 -6.49 -9.53
N GLY A 112 -6.19 -7.75 -9.69
CA GLY A 112 -5.37 -8.79 -10.29
C GLY A 112 -4.22 -9.28 -9.40
N LEU A 113 -4.13 -8.81 -8.15
CA LEU A 113 -3.06 -9.17 -7.20
C LEU A 113 -3.50 -10.29 -6.27
N THR A 114 -2.56 -11.10 -5.77
CA THR A 114 -2.83 -12.12 -4.77
C THR A 114 -2.99 -11.56 -3.35
N ASP A 115 -2.27 -10.50 -3.02
CA ASP A 115 -2.45 -9.66 -1.82
C ASP A 115 -1.88 -8.25 -2.05
N ALA A 116 -1.89 -7.41 -1.02
CA ALA A 116 -1.54 -5.99 -1.01
C ALA A 116 -0.05 -5.66 -1.19
N VAL A 117 0.76 -6.60 -1.69
CA VAL A 117 2.18 -6.34 -1.97
C VAL A 117 2.68 -7.20 -3.13
N GLN A 118 3.44 -6.57 -4.01
CA GLN A 118 4.25 -7.22 -5.03
C GLN A 118 5.71 -7.14 -4.63
N THR A 119 6.42 -8.25 -4.72
CA THR A 119 7.83 -8.33 -4.36
C THR A 119 8.61 -9.07 -5.43
N GLY A 120 9.90 -8.78 -5.53
CA GLY A 120 10.75 -9.35 -6.57
C GLY A 120 12.14 -8.74 -6.60
N ILE A 121 12.90 -9.21 -7.57
CA ILE A 121 14.24 -8.69 -7.91
C ILE A 121 14.15 -7.92 -9.21
N GLY A 122 14.88 -6.83 -9.32
CA GLY A 122 15.00 -6.09 -10.56
C GLY A 122 16.34 -5.38 -10.66
N TYR A 123 16.61 -4.79 -11.81
CA TYR A 123 17.79 -3.97 -12.00
C TYR A 123 17.40 -2.50 -11.96
N LEU A 124 18.19 -1.69 -11.27
CA LEU A 124 18.07 -0.24 -11.24
C LEU A 124 19.38 0.34 -11.77
N ASN A 125 19.35 0.91 -12.98
CA ASN A 125 20.55 1.40 -13.68
C ASN A 125 21.66 0.33 -13.74
N GLY A 126 21.29 -0.90 -14.07
CA GLY A 126 22.21 -2.05 -14.17
C GLY A 126 22.65 -2.64 -12.83
N LYS A 127 22.11 -2.18 -11.69
CA LYS A 127 22.41 -2.74 -10.36
C LYS A 127 21.26 -3.62 -9.86
N PRO A 128 21.52 -4.88 -9.45
CA PRO A 128 20.47 -5.73 -8.91
C PRO A 128 20.00 -5.18 -7.55
N ILE A 129 18.69 -5.11 -7.37
CA ILE A 129 18.03 -4.69 -6.13
C ILE A 129 16.91 -5.66 -5.79
N ALA A 130 16.63 -5.81 -4.49
CA ALA A 130 15.37 -6.38 -4.04
C ALA A 130 14.35 -5.26 -3.84
N LEU A 131 13.13 -5.47 -4.32
CA LEU A 131 12.06 -4.47 -4.28
C LEU A 131 10.78 -5.08 -3.73
N GLY A 132 10.15 -4.37 -2.78
CA GLY A 132 8.77 -4.60 -2.37
C GLY A 132 7.92 -3.37 -2.62
N VAL A 133 6.75 -3.53 -3.23
CA VAL A 133 5.83 -2.43 -3.53
C VAL A 133 4.44 -2.79 -3.03
N MET A 134 3.98 -2.07 -2.01
CA MET A 134 2.64 -2.24 -1.48
C MET A 134 1.59 -1.58 -2.38
N ASP A 135 0.39 -2.15 -2.42
CA ASP A 135 -0.73 -1.64 -3.20
C ASP A 135 -1.94 -1.31 -2.31
N PHE A 136 -2.21 0.00 -2.18
CA PHE A 136 -3.32 0.48 -1.37
C PHE A 136 -4.70 0.08 -1.93
N HIS A 137 -4.81 -0.26 -3.22
CA HIS A 137 -6.08 -0.67 -3.83
C HIS A 137 -6.55 -2.04 -3.32
N PHE A 138 -5.64 -2.88 -2.81
CA PHE A 138 -5.97 -4.16 -2.20
C PHE A 138 -6.24 -3.99 -0.71
N MET A 139 -7.52 -3.97 -0.32
CA MET A 139 -7.96 -3.84 1.08
C MET A 139 -7.24 -2.72 1.87
N GLY A 140 -6.98 -1.58 1.22
CA GLY A 140 -6.30 -0.44 1.85
C GLY A 140 -4.81 -0.68 2.12
N GLY A 141 -4.16 -1.58 1.40
CA GLY A 141 -2.74 -1.88 1.62
C GLY A 141 -2.46 -2.54 2.97
N SER A 142 -3.49 -3.10 3.62
CA SER A 142 -3.37 -3.49 5.02
C SER A 142 -2.47 -4.72 5.20
N MET A 143 -1.58 -4.69 6.18
CA MET A 143 -0.58 -5.73 6.38
C MET A 143 -1.16 -6.92 7.13
N GLY A 144 -1.30 -8.05 6.43
CA GLY A 144 -1.66 -9.37 6.95
C GLY A 144 -0.53 -10.38 6.80
N SER A 145 -0.80 -11.67 7.04
CA SER A 145 0.22 -12.73 7.05
C SER A 145 0.95 -12.88 5.72
N VAL A 146 0.22 -12.75 4.60
CA VAL A 146 0.81 -12.83 3.26
C VAL A 146 1.69 -11.62 2.97
N VAL A 147 1.23 -10.41 3.30
CA VAL A 147 2.06 -9.20 3.15
C VAL A 147 3.34 -9.33 3.97
N GLY A 148 3.23 -9.81 5.21
CA GLY A 148 4.37 -10.10 6.06
C GLY A 148 5.34 -11.10 5.44
N GLU A 149 4.86 -12.26 4.99
CA GLU A 149 5.66 -13.28 4.30
C GLU A 149 6.33 -12.76 3.02
N LYS A 150 5.56 -12.14 2.13
CA LYS A 150 6.05 -11.63 0.85
C LYS A 150 7.06 -10.50 1.02
N ILE A 151 7.02 -9.75 2.12
CA ILE A 151 8.07 -8.77 2.46
C ILE A 151 9.29 -9.46 3.10
N THR A 152 9.08 -10.46 3.97
CA THR A 152 10.19 -11.16 4.62
C THR A 152 11.08 -11.90 3.62
N ARG A 153 10.52 -12.63 2.66
CA ARG A 153 11.28 -13.42 1.67
C ARG A 153 12.29 -12.62 0.84
N PRO A 154 11.96 -11.48 0.20
CA PRO A 154 12.92 -10.68 -0.52
C PRO A 154 13.97 -10.04 0.40
N ILE A 155 13.65 -9.75 1.67
CA ILE A 155 14.65 -9.28 2.65
C ILE A 155 15.67 -10.37 2.91
N GLU A 156 15.21 -11.60 3.19
CA GLU A 156 16.10 -12.74 3.42
C GLU A 156 16.94 -13.06 2.19
N TYR A 157 16.33 -13.04 1.01
CA TYR A 157 17.03 -13.22 -0.26
C TYR A 157 18.07 -12.12 -0.49
N ALA A 158 17.71 -10.85 -0.32
CA ALA A 158 18.64 -9.72 -0.45
C ALA A 158 19.78 -9.80 0.56
N THR A 159 19.50 -10.29 1.76
CA THR A 159 20.49 -10.52 2.81
C THR A 159 21.49 -11.62 2.43
N HIS A 160 21.01 -12.69 1.80
CA HIS A 160 21.84 -13.79 1.30
C HIS A 160 22.70 -13.35 0.11
N GLU A 161 22.08 -12.73 -0.89
CA GLU A 161 22.73 -12.28 -2.13
C GLU A 161 23.48 -10.95 -1.98
N SER A 162 23.44 -10.35 -0.79
CA SER A 162 24.08 -9.05 -0.48
C SER A 162 23.60 -7.91 -1.39
N LEU A 163 22.30 -7.89 -1.67
CA LEU A 163 21.63 -6.87 -2.49
C LEU A 163 21.11 -5.72 -1.63
N PRO A 164 21.08 -4.49 -2.15
CA PRO A 164 20.30 -3.41 -1.54
C PRO A 164 18.80 -3.71 -1.64
N LEU A 165 18.07 -3.27 -0.62
CA LEU A 165 16.63 -3.46 -0.48
C LEU A 165 15.90 -2.12 -0.57
N ILE A 166 14.80 -2.09 -1.32
CA ILE A 166 13.88 -0.96 -1.37
C ILE A 166 12.47 -1.45 -1.08
N ILE A 167 11.76 -0.81 -0.13
CA ILE A 167 10.34 -1.10 0.13
C ILE A 167 9.53 0.18 -0.02
N ILE A 168 8.61 0.19 -0.99
CA ILE A 168 7.64 1.25 -1.22
C ILE A 168 6.39 0.94 -0.40
N CYS A 169 6.16 1.74 0.64
CA CYS A 169 5.09 1.54 1.60
C CYS A 169 3.83 2.31 1.17
N ALA A 170 2.69 1.64 1.25
CA ALA A 170 1.35 2.20 1.05
C ALA A 170 0.36 1.34 1.84
N SER A 171 -0.12 1.85 2.98
CA SER A 171 -0.95 1.08 3.89
C SER A 171 -1.83 1.95 4.76
N GLY A 172 -3.04 1.46 5.02
CA GLY A 172 -3.97 1.98 6.01
C GLY A 172 -3.85 1.31 7.39
N GLY A 173 -2.91 0.37 7.57
CA GLY A 173 -2.64 -0.27 8.86
C GLY A 173 -2.58 -1.80 8.81
N ALA A 174 -2.83 -2.45 9.95
CA ALA A 174 -2.81 -3.91 10.05
C ALA A 174 -4.13 -4.54 9.56
N ARG A 175 -4.07 -5.77 9.02
CA ARG A 175 -5.25 -6.51 8.54
C ARG A 175 -6.06 -7.04 9.73
N MET A 176 -7.10 -6.31 10.14
CA MET A 176 -7.89 -6.67 11.32
C MET A 176 -8.51 -8.07 11.24
N GLN A 177 -8.83 -8.55 10.04
CA GLN A 177 -9.45 -9.85 9.81
C GLN A 177 -8.57 -11.04 10.25
N GLU A 178 -7.25 -10.85 10.32
CA GLU A 178 -6.32 -11.88 10.81
C GLU A 178 -5.89 -11.64 12.28
N GLY A 179 -6.40 -10.58 12.92
CA GLY A 179 -6.17 -10.27 14.32
C GLY A 179 -4.68 -10.19 14.69
N THR A 180 -4.27 -10.94 15.71
CA THR A 180 -2.89 -10.96 16.22
C THR A 180 -1.86 -11.40 15.16
N LEU A 181 -2.26 -12.21 14.17
CA LEU A 181 -1.34 -12.64 13.11
C LEU A 181 -0.80 -11.43 12.34
N SER A 182 -1.65 -10.43 12.06
CA SER A 182 -1.25 -9.18 11.41
C SER A 182 -0.28 -8.37 12.25
N LEU A 183 -0.52 -8.29 13.56
CA LEU A 183 0.37 -7.57 14.48
C LEU A 183 1.76 -8.21 14.52
N MET A 184 1.83 -9.54 14.53
CA MET A 184 3.11 -10.27 14.58
C MET A 184 3.95 -10.07 13.32
N GLN A 185 3.36 -9.68 12.19
CA GLN A 185 4.13 -9.39 10.98
C GLN A 185 5.08 -8.20 11.15
N MET A 186 4.73 -7.24 12.03
CA MET A 186 5.64 -6.15 12.37
C MET A 186 6.95 -6.68 12.98
N ALA A 187 6.82 -7.53 14.01
CA ALA A 187 7.98 -8.11 14.68
C ALA A 187 8.80 -9.01 13.74
N LYS A 188 8.11 -9.76 12.87
CA LYS A 188 8.75 -10.61 11.86
C LYS A 188 9.57 -9.81 10.85
N ILE A 189 9.02 -8.74 10.28
CA ILE A 189 9.74 -7.92 9.31
C ILE A 189 10.91 -7.20 10.00
N SER A 190 10.67 -6.63 11.18
CA SER A 190 11.72 -5.94 11.93
C SER A 190 12.89 -6.84 12.31
N SER A 191 12.65 -8.12 12.62
CA SER A 191 13.73 -9.05 12.96
C SER A 191 14.63 -9.37 11.76
N VAL A 192 14.07 -9.56 10.57
CA VAL A 192 14.88 -9.80 9.36
C VAL A 192 15.57 -8.54 8.84
N LEU A 193 14.94 -7.37 8.98
CA LEU A 193 15.58 -6.08 8.68
C LEU A 193 16.79 -5.82 9.57
N GLN A 194 16.70 -6.15 10.87
CA GLN A 194 17.83 -6.04 11.79
C GLN A 194 19.02 -6.89 11.33
N ILE A 195 18.78 -8.09 10.80
CA ILE A 195 19.84 -8.94 10.26
C ILE A 195 20.44 -8.29 9.00
N HIS A 196 19.60 -7.82 8.08
CA HIS A 196 20.01 -7.17 6.85
C HIS A 196 20.87 -5.93 7.09
N GLN A 197 20.37 -4.99 7.90
CA GLN A 197 21.00 -3.68 8.11
C GLN A 197 22.16 -3.75 9.11
N VAL A 198 21.99 -4.45 10.23
CA VAL A 198 22.98 -4.38 11.33
C VAL A 198 24.01 -5.49 11.25
N GLN A 199 23.57 -6.73 11.02
CA GLN A 199 24.49 -7.87 10.98
C GLN A 199 25.24 -7.94 9.64
N LYS A 200 24.55 -7.70 8.52
CA LYS A 200 25.14 -7.75 7.18
C LYS A 200 25.57 -6.38 6.63
N ARG A 201 25.14 -5.27 7.24
CA ARG A 201 25.49 -3.90 6.81
C ARG A 201 25.08 -3.59 5.37
N LEU A 202 23.92 -4.11 4.97
CA LEU A 202 23.33 -3.89 3.66
C LEU A 202 22.31 -2.74 3.72
N LEU A 203 22.17 -2.05 2.60
CA LEU A 203 21.34 -0.85 2.48
C LEU A 203 19.86 -1.21 2.40
N TYR A 204 19.06 -0.65 3.29
CA TYR A 204 17.61 -0.63 3.21
C TYR A 204 17.06 0.79 3.04
N ILE A 205 16.32 1.01 1.94
CA ILE A 205 15.58 2.25 1.69
C ILE A 205 14.08 1.99 1.84
N SER A 206 13.44 2.75 2.73
CA SER A 206 11.99 2.80 2.82
C SER A 206 11.47 4.00 2.05
N VAL A 207 10.43 3.83 1.24
CA VAL A 207 9.78 4.92 0.51
C VAL A 207 8.33 5.04 0.98
N LEU A 208 8.05 6.04 1.80
CA LEU A 208 6.70 6.28 2.32
C LEU A 208 5.83 6.97 1.27
N THR A 209 4.71 6.34 0.90
CA THR A 209 3.76 6.92 -0.06
C THR A 209 2.40 7.13 0.58
N TYR A 210 1.59 8.01 -0.01
CA TYR A 210 0.27 8.31 0.54
C TYR A 210 -0.74 7.19 0.26
N PRO A 211 -1.48 6.71 1.28
CA PRO A 211 -1.23 6.85 2.72
C PRO A 211 -0.30 5.73 3.24
N THR A 212 0.47 6.02 4.30
CA THR A 212 1.19 5.01 5.08
C THR A 212 0.94 5.27 6.56
N THR A 213 0.13 4.41 7.20
CA THR A 213 -0.30 4.56 8.59
C THR A 213 -0.03 3.31 9.44
N ASP A 214 -0.13 3.49 10.75
CA ASP A 214 -0.12 2.45 11.80
C ASP A 214 1.04 1.45 11.69
N GLY A 215 0.73 0.14 11.62
CA GLY A 215 1.70 -0.93 11.78
C GLY A 215 2.79 -0.94 10.72
N VAL A 216 2.49 -0.52 9.49
CA VAL A 216 3.52 -0.41 8.43
C VAL A 216 4.45 0.76 8.72
N THR A 217 3.91 1.93 9.08
CA THR A 217 4.73 3.08 9.49
C THR A 217 5.62 2.73 10.69
N ALA A 218 5.06 2.08 11.70
CA ALA A 218 5.75 1.69 12.92
C ALA A 218 6.71 0.48 12.78
N SER A 219 6.83 -0.11 11.58
CA SER A 219 7.74 -1.23 11.31
C SER A 219 8.61 -0.96 10.08
N SER A 220 8.33 -1.60 8.94
CA SER A 220 9.08 -1.47 7.69
C SER A 220 9.22 -0.02 7.25
N GLY A 221 8.16 0.79 7.38
CA GLY A 221 8.13 2.17 6.93
C GLY A 221 9.19 3.07 7.56
N MET A 222 9.42 2.98 8.87
CA MET A 222 10.36 3.87 9.58
C MET A 222 11.67 3.19 10.02
N SER A 223 11.92 1.95 9.59
CA SER A 223 13.17 1.23 9.92
C SER A 223 14.25 1.34 8.83
N GLY A 224 14.03 2.16 7.79
CA GLY A 224 14.99 2.37 6.70
C GLY A 224 16.29 3.03 7.17
N ASP A 225 17.42 2.68 6.54
CA ASP A 225 18.65 3.48 6.65
C ASP A 225 18.42 4.87 6.03
N ILE A 226 17.56 4.92 5.00
CA ILE A 226 17.03 6.12 4.37
C ILE A 226 15.50 5.98 4.26
N ILE A 227 14.77 7.06 4.57
CA ILE A 227 13.31 7.18 4.52
C ILE A 227 12.93 8.38 3.66
#